data_AF-A0A1F9I7Q0-F1
#
_entry.id   AF-A0A1F9I7Q0-F1
#
_cell.length_a   1.000
_cell.length_b   1.000
_cell.length_c   1.000
_cell.angle_alpha   90.00
_cell.angle_beta   90.00
_cell.angle_gamma   90.00
#
_symmetry.space_group_name_H-M   'P 1'
#
loop_
_entity.id
_entity.type
_entity.pdbx_description
1 polymer ?
#
loop_
_entity_poly.entity_id
_entity_poly.type
_entity_poly.pdbx_seq_one_letter_code
_entity_poly.pdbx_strand_id
1 'polypeptide(L)'
;MKNLRDMTYEDMLAEITALGEKPYRAKQLYAWVYKRGVDSFDAMTDMSIPFREKLKDIYDIRGIKVLDVKTAADGTRKFLSELDDANRIESVLIPETSRLTLCVSAQAGCALGCRFCMTGAGGFMRNLRLSELVGQVFAAKSLLDPDERLTNVVLMGMGEPLSNYDNVLKFTKMLTDGQAFGLSHNKVTVSTAGLVPAMERFMEESNCSLAVSLNATTDEVRDRLMPINKKYPIDEVITALRAFQGTGKRHVTIEYVMLRDVNDSLDDGRRLALMLRGV
;
A
#
# COMPACT_ATOMS: atom_id res chain seq x y z
N MET A 1 24.21 -5.05 -5.89
CA MET A 1 23.36 -5.98 -6.66
C MET A 1 21.96 -5.36 -6.74
N LYS A 2 21.26 -5.50 -7.87
CA LYS A 2 19.90 -4.93 -8.04
C LYS A 2 18.87 -5.90 -7.44
N ASN A 3 17.86 -5.41 -6.72
CA ASN A 3 16.79 -6.28 -6.20
C ASN A 3 15.69 -6.47 -7.25
N LEU A 4 15.39 -7.72 -7.63
CA LEU A 4 14.31 -8.00 -8.58
C LEU A 4 12.93 -7.58 -8.05
N ARG A 5 12.76 -7.50 -6.73
CA ARG A 5 11.50 -7.04 -6.11
C ARG A 5 11.26 -5.53 -6.27
N ASP A 6 12.22 -4.78 -6.81
CA ASP A 6 12.03 -3.37 -7.20
C ASP A 6 11.52 -3.20 -8.64
N MET A 7 11.24 -4.30 -9.36
CA MET A 7 10.90 -4.28 -10.79
C MET A 7 9.44 -4.65 -11.05
N THR A 8 8.76 -3.86 -11.87
CA THR A 8 7.51 -4.32 -12.50
C THR A 8 7.79 -5.39 -13.55
N TYR A 9 6.72 -5.96 -14.13
CA TYR A 9 6.88 -6.88 -15.26
C TYR A 9 7.59 -6.22 -16.45
N GLU A 10 7.27 -4.95 -16.74
CA GLU A 10 7.88 -4.18 -17.83
C GLU A 10 9.37 -3.92 -17.56
N ASP A 11 9.71 -3.53 -16.33
CA ASP A 11 11.10 -3.34 -15.90
C ASP A 11 11.90 -4.65 -16.06
N MET A 12 11.32 -5.78 -15.60
CA MET A 12 11.93 -7.10 -15.71
C MET A 12 12.06 -7.57 -17.17
N LEU A 13 11.06 -7.29 -18.01
CA LEU A 13 11.11 -7.60 -19.44
C LEU A 13 12.24 -6.85 -20.14
N ALA A 14 12.40 -5.55 -19.85
CA ALA A 14 13.47 -4.73 -20.40
C ALA A 14 14.85 -5.25 -19.97
N GLU A 15 15.04 -5.53 -18.68
CA GLU A 15 16.31 -6.03 -18.13
C GLU A 15 16.68 -7.41 -18.72
N ILE A 16 15.75 -8.36 -18.74
CA ILE A 16 16.01 -9.71 -19.28
C ILE A 16 16.29 -9.66 -20.79
N THR A 17 15.61 -8.79 -21.54
CA THR A 17 15.88 -8.60 -22.97
C THR A 17 17.27 -7.99 -23.20
N ALA A 18 17.68 -7.02 -22.37
CA ALA A 18 19.00 -6.41 -22.44
C ALA A 18 20.13 -7.41 -22.13
N LEU A 19 19.84 -8.47 -21.37
CA LEU A 19 20.76 -9.59 -21.14
C LEU A 19 20.85 -10.58 -22.31
N GLY A 20 20.12 -10.35 -23.42
CA GLY A 20 20.11 -11.23 -24.59
C GLY A 20 19.22 -12.47 -24.44
N GLU A 21 18.37 -12.50 -23.40
CA GLU A 21 17.44 -13.60 -23.16
C GLU A 21 16.09 -13.36 -23.84
N LYS A 22 15.36 -14.45 -24.10
CA LYS A 22 14.06 -14.38 -24.77
C LYS A 22 13.00 -13.76 -23.84
N PRO A 23 12.04 -12.95 -24.36
CA PRO A 23 11.00 -12.28 -23.56
C PRO A 23 10.21 -13.18 -22.59
N TYR A 24 9.96 -14.44 -22.95
CA TYR A 24 9.24 -15.37 -22.09
C TYR A 24 9.98 -15.68 -20.77
N ARG A 25 11.31 -15.51 -20.72
CA ARG A 25 12.10 -15.70 -19.50
C ARG A 25 11.77 -14.65 -18.45
N ALA A 26 11.48 -13.42 -18.86
CA ALA A 26 10.99 -12.38 -17.95
C ALA A 26 9.65 -12.78 -17.31
N LYS A 27 8.73 -13.33 -18.12
CA LYS A 27 7.44 -13.85 -17.64
C LYS A 27 7.61 -14.96 -16.61
N GLN A 28 8.50 -15.91 -16.88
CA GLN A 28 8.80 -16.99 -15.92
C GLN A 28 9.41 -16.42 -14.63
N LEU A 29 10.40 -15.55 -14.75
CA LEU A 29 11.07 -14.94 -13.60
C LEU A 29 10.11 -14.13 -12.74
N TYR A 30 9.25 -13.32 -13.36
CA TYR A 30 8.24 -12.53 -12.67
C TYR A 30 7.26 -13.41 -11.89
N ALA A 31 6.78 -14.51 -12.50
CA ALA A 31 5.91 -15.46 -11.83
C ALA A 31 6.60 -16.21 -10.68
N TRP A 32 7.89 -16.55 -10.82
CA TRP A 32 8.66 -17.14 -9.72
C TRP A 32 8.78 -16.17 -8.54
N VAL A 33 9.21 -14.93 -8.82
CA VAL A 33 9.45 -13.93 -7.78
C VAL A 33 8.15 -13.55 -7.06
N TYR A 34 7.07 -13.27 -7.79
CA TYR A 34 5.87 -12.66 -7.19
C TYR A 34 4.74 -13.64 -6.88
N LYS A 35 4.41 -14.52 -7.83
CA LYS A 35 3.31 -15.48 -7.65
C LYS A 35 3.71 -16.65 -6.77
N ARG A 36 4.89 -17.24 -7.02
CA ARG A 36 5.43 -18.34 -6.22
C ARG A 36 6.14 -17.85 -4.96
N GLY A 37 6.58 -16.59 -4.94
CA GLY A 37 7.17 -15.97 -3.75
C GLY A 37 8.55 -16.50 -3.38
N VAL A 38 9.29 -17.06 -4.34
CA VAL A 38 10.64 -17.57 -4.07
C VAL A 38 11.62 -16.42 -3.84
N ASP A 39 12.64 -16.67 -3.02
CA ASP A 39 13.71 -15.75 -2.67
C ASP A 39 15.10 -16.26 -3.13
N SER A 40 15.16 -17.43 -3.76
CA SER A 40 16.38 -18.01 -4.32
C SER A 40 16.19 -18.42 -5.79
N PHE A 41 17.18 -18.06 -6.61
CA PHE A 41 17.25 -18.50 -8.01
C PHE A 41 17.36 -20.03 -8.13
N ASP A 42 17.94 -20.71 -7.14
CA ASP A 42 18.10 -22.17 -7.16
C ASP A 42 16.76 -22.90 -7.13
N ALA A 43 15.71 -22.29 -6.56
CA ALA A 43 14.36 -22.85 -6.54
C ALA A 43 13.68 -22.85 -7.92
N MET A 44 14.22 -22.13 -8.90
CA MET A 44 13.60 -21.96 -10.22
C MET A 44 13.90 -23.14 -11.15
N THR A 45 13.26 -24.29 -10.91
CA THR A 45 13.59 -25.58 -11.57
C THR A 45 13.32 -25.63 -13.08
N ASP A 46 12.49 -24.74 -13.61
CA ASP A 46 12.16 -24.62 -15.05
C ASP A 46 13.08 -23.64 -15.80
N MET A 47 14.12 -23.13 -15.13
CA MET A 47 15.17 -22.28 -15.68
C MET A 47 16.49 -23.03 -15.81
N SER A 48 17.20 -22.80 -16.91
CA SER A 48 18.50 -23.44 -17.14
C SER A 48 19.50 -22.99 -16.08
N ILE A 49 20.43 -23.89 -15.71
CA ILE A 49 21.50 -23.57 -14.75
C ILE A 49 22.30 -22.33 -15.19
N PRO A 50 22.74 -22.19 -16.46
CA PRO A 50 23.48 -21.00 -16.89
C PRO A 50 22.71 -19.69 -16.70
N PHE A 51 21.39 -19.71 -16.90
CA PHE A 51 20.57 -18.51 -16.71
C PHE A 51 20.45 -18.17 -15.23
N ARG A 52 20.26 -19.17 -14.35
CA ARG A 52 20.21 -18.95 -12.89
C ARG A 52 21.52 -18.38 -12.34
N GLU A 53 22.67 -18.89 -12.78
CA GLU A 53 23.98 -18.35 -12.37
C GLU A 53 24.16 -16.90 -12.84
N LYS A 54 23.81 -16.60 -14.10
CA LYS A 54 23.84 -15.22 -14.61
C LYS A 54 22.94 -14.27 -13.81
N LEU A 55 21.78 -14.73 -13.34
CA LEU A 55 20.91 -13.92 -12.49
C LEU A 55 21.55 -13.65 -11.12
N LYS A 56 22.18 -14.64 -10.50
CA LYS A 56 22.87 -14.50 -9.20
C LYS A 56 24.01 -13.48 -9.23
N ASP A 57 24.67 -13.31 -10.37
CA ASP A 57 25.77 -12.34 -10.50
C ASP A 57 25.28 -10.88 -10.53
N ILE A 58 24.04 -10.64 -10.96
CA ILE A 58 23.53 -9.30 -11.28
C ILE A 58 22.45 -8.86 -10.29
N TYR A 59 21.63 -9.81 -9.84
CA TYR A 59 20.42 -9.56 -9.09
C TYR A 59 20.33 -10.36 -7.80
N ASP A 60 19.57 -9.81 -6.86
CA ASP A 60 19.13 -10.49 -5.65
C ASP A 60 17.60 -10.48 -5.56
N ILE A 61 17.06 -11.26 -4.62
CA ILE A 61 15.62 -11.32 -4.32
C ILE A 61 15.43 -11.06 -2.81
N ARG A 62 15.98 -9.94 -2.33
CA ARG A 62 15.91 -9.60 -0.89
C ARG A 62 14.51 -9.15 -0.50
N GLY A 63 14.06 -9.61 0.67
CA GLY A 63 12.85 -9.12 1.35
C GLY A 63 13.18 -8.15 2.48
N ILE A 64 12.15 -7.76 3.22
CA ILE A 64 12.32 -7.04 4.48
C ILE A 64 12.59 -8.03 5.63
N LYS A 65 13.31 -7.58 6.64
CA LYS A 65 13.62 -8.40 7.82
C LYS A 65 12.58 -8.15 8.91
N VAL A 66 11.80 -9.16 9.25
CA VAL A 66 10.87 -9.10 10.39
C VAL A 66 11.66 -9.24 11.69
N LEU A 67 11.57 -8.24 12.56
CA LEU A 67 12.26 -8.21 13.84
C LEU A 67 11.41 -8.77 14.98
N ASP A 68 10.11 -8.47 14.97
CA ASP A 68 9.18 -8.83 16.04
C ASP A 68 7.78 -9.04 15.47
N VAL A 69 7.04 -9.97 16.07
CA VAL A 69 5.64 -10.27 15.74
C VAL A 69 4.86 -10.36 17.04
N LYS A 70 3.82 -9.53 17.16
CA LYS A 70 2.89 -9.52 18.28
C LYS A 70 1.51 -9.96 17.83
N THR A 71 0.96 -10.95 18.51
CA THR A 71 -0.37 -11.48 18.23
C THR A 71 -1.33 -11.07 19.34
N ALA A 72 -2.42 -10.42 18.98
CA ALA A 72 -3.50 -10.06 19.88
C ALA A 72 -4.49 -11.22 20.08
N ALA A 73 -5.36 -11.12 21.09
CA ALA A 73 -6.35 -12.15 21.43
C ALA A 73 -7.40 -12.37 20.33
N ASP A 74 -7.65 -11.37 19.49
CA ASP A 74 -8.55 -11.45 18.33
C ASP A 74 -7.86 -12.04 17.07
N GLY A 75 -6.59 -12.45 17.18
CA GLY A 75 -5.80 -12.99 16.08
C GLY A 75 -5.06 -11.94 15.25
N THR A 76 -5.24 -10.64 15.54
CA THR A 76 -4.49 -9.57 14.87
C THR A 76 -2.99 -9.76 15.09
N ARG A 77 -2.22 -9.82 13.99
CA ARG A 77 -0.76 -9.97 14.01
C ARG A 77 -0.13 -8.66 13.56
N LYS A 78 0.54 -7.97 14.47
CA LYS A 78 1.35 -6.78 14.18
C LYS A 78 2.80 -7.17 14.09
N PHE A 79 3.49 -6.79 13.02
CA PHE A 79 4.90 -7.12 12.83
C PHE A 79 5.74 -5.88 12.53
N LEU A 80 6.88 -5.81 13.22
CA LEU A 80 7.89 -4.76 13.08
C LEU A 80 8.96 -5.26 12.12
N SER A 81 9.21 -4.51 11.06
CA SER A 81 10.23 -4.85 10.06
C SER A 81 11.31 -3.79 9.99
N GLU A 82 12.54 -4.24 9.78
CA GLU A 82 13.72 -3.42 9.55
C GLU A 82 14.03 -3.37 8.05
N LEU A 83 14.28 -2.16 7.56
CA LEU A 83 14.67 -1.87 6.20
C LEU A 83 16.20 -1.86 6.07
N ASP A 84 16.72 -1.90 4.84
CA ASP A 84 18.17 -1.93 4.56
C ASP A 84 18.94 -0.76 5.18
N ASP A 85 18.27 0.37 5.42
CA ASP A 85 18.85 1.58 6.02
C ASP A 85 18.52 1.73 7.51
N ALA A 86 18.17 0.62 8.19
CA ALA A 86 17.83 0.53 9.61
C ALA A 86 16.57 1.29 10.05
N ASN A 87 15.87 1.97 9.13
CA ASN A 87 14.52 2.46 9.39
C ASN A 87 13.59 1.28 9.68
N ARG A 88 12.56 1.54 10.49
CA ARG A 88 11.59 0.53 10.89
C ARG A 88 10.21 0.91 10.45
N ILE A 89 9.46 -0.08 9.98
CA ILE A 89 8.06 0.05 9.61
C ILE A 89 7.23 -1.02 10.28
N GLU A 90 5.94 -0.74 10.38
CA GLU A 90 4.97 -1.68 10.92
C GLU A 90 4.00 -2.11 9.82
N SER A 91 3.54 -3.35 9.93
CA SER A 91 2.44 -3.87 9.14
C SER A 91 1.54 -4.68 10.07
N VAL A 92 0.26 -4.79 9.70
CA VAL A 92 -0.74 -5.46 10.54
C VAL A 92 -1.57 -6.39 9.69
N LEU A 93 -1.68 -7.64 10.11
CA LEU A 93 -2.55 -8.64 9.52
C LEU A 93 -3.78 -8.79 10.43
N ILE A 94 -4.95 -8.48 9.89
CA ILE A 94 -6.21 -8.34 10.63
C ILE A 94 -7.17 -9.43 10.14
N PRO A 95 -7.41 -10.50 10.94
CA PRO A 95 -8.37 -11.52 10.60
C PRO A 95 -9.79 -11.07 10.88
N GLU A 96 -10.70 -11.46 10.00
CA GLU A 96 -12.14 -11.34 10.17
C GLU A 96 -12.83 -12.62 9.67
N THR A 97 -14.12 -12.79 9.97
CA THR A 97 -14.86 -14.04 9.69
C THR A 97 -14.73 -14.57 8.27
N SER A 98 -14.62 -13.69 7.26
CA SER A 98 -14.56 -14.08 5.83
C SER A 98 -13.43 -13.42 5.04
N ARG A 99 -12.55 -12.67 5.71
CA ARG A 99 -11.46 -11.94 5.06
C ARG A 99 -10.25 -11.84 5.96
N LEU A 100 -9.09 -11.73 5.34
CA LEU A 100 -7.83 -11.45 6.01
C LEU A 100 -7.19 -10.24 5.34
N THR A 101 -7.03 -9.16 6.10
CA THR A 101 -6.60 -7.86 5.60
C THR A 101 -5.18 -7.56 6.04
N LEU A 102 -4.30 -7.24 5.10
CA LEU A 102 -2.98 -6.71 5.39
C LEU A 102 -2.98 -5.19 5.29
N CYS A 103 -2.68 -4.52 6.39
CA CYS A 103 -2.36 -3.11 6.45
C CYS A 103 -0.87 -2.91 6.21
N VAL A 104 -0.53 -2.18 5.14
CA VAL A 104 0.86 -1.89 4.75
C VAL A 104 1.21 -0.43 4.93
N SER A 105 2.46 -0.18 5.30
CA SER A 105 3.11 1.12 5.31
C SER A 105 3.55 1.51 3.91
N ALA A 106 3.49 2.81 3.60
CA ALA A 106 3.94 3.39 2.33
C ALA A 106 5.22 4.23 2.46
N GLN A 107 5.54 4.68 3.67
CA GLN A 107 6.73 5.48 3.99
C GLN A 107 7.31 5.03 5.34
N ALA A 108 8.59 5.31 5.56
CA ALA A 108 9.16 5.32 6.90
C ALA A 108 8.87 6.70 7.51
N GLY A 109 7.95 6.73 8.47
CA GLY A 109 7.43 7.98 9.03
C GLY A 109 6.35 8.63 8.15
N CYS A 110 5.95 9.87 8.46
CA CYS A 110 4.99 10.63 7.67
C CYS A 110 5.20 12.14 7.86
N ALA A 111 5.15 12.90 6.77
CA ALA A 111 5.39 14.35 6.80
C ALA A 111 4.14 15.19 7.11
N LEU A 112 2.95 14.57 7.14
CA LEU A 112 1.69 15.32 7.21
C LEU A 112 1.34 15.88 8.58
N GLY A 113 1.95 15.36 9.66
CA GLY A 113 1.78 15.90 11.01
C GLY A 113 0.37 15.83 11.59
N CYS A 114 -0.45 14.84 11.19
CA CYS A 114 -1.78 14.63 11.76
C CYS A 114 -1.68 14.40 13.28
N ARG A 115 -2.38 15.21 14.08
CA ARG A 115 -2.15 15.29 15.55
C ARG A 115 -2.63 14.08 16.33
N PHE A 116 -3.53 13.28 15.76
CA PHE A 116 -4.00 12.02 16.34
C PHE A 116 -3.15 10.81 15.90
N CYS A 117 -2.15 11.00 15.04
CA CYS A 117 -1.35 9.93 14.44
C CYS A 117 0.05 9.86 15.06
N MET A 118 0.40 8.74 15.66
CA MET A 118 1.75 8.53 16.22
C MET A 118 2.84 8.64 15.15
N THR A 119 2.60 8.11 13.94
CA THR A 119 3.54 8.23 12.81
C THR A 119 3.73 9.70 12.39
N GLY A 120 2.66 10.49 12.41
CA GLY A 120 2.73 11.92 12.10
C GLY A 120 3.58 12.71 13.10
N ALA A 121 3.56 12.32 14.37
CA ALA A 121 4.43 12.91 15.40
C ALA A 121 5.90 12.47 15.28
N GLY A 122 6.17 11.29 14.70
CA GLY A 122 7.53 10.76 14.50
C GLY A 122 8.32 11.40 13.36
N GLY A 123 7.68 12.24 12.54
CA GLY A 123 8.31 12.88 11.37
C GLY A 123 8.47 11.95 10.17
N PHE A 124 9.11 12.45 9.11
CA PHE A 124 9.33 11.75 7.86
C PHE A 124 10.80 11.45 7.63
N MET A 125 11.10 10.22 7.22
CA MET A 125 12.45 9.78 6.91
C MET A 125 12.60 9.62 5.39
N ARG A 126 11.80 8.73 4.78
CA ARG A 126 11.79 8.52 3.33
C ARG A 126 10.58 7.74 2.85
N ASN A 127 10.39 7.77 1.53
CA ASN A 127 9.50 6.86 0.83
C ASN A 127 10.04 5.42 0.86
N LEU A 128 9.13 4.44 0.89
CA LEU A 128 9.49 3.04 0.70
C LEU A 128 9.72 2.74 -0.78
N ARG A 129 10.69 1.88 -1.05
CA ARG A 129 10.94 1.31 -2.38
C ARG A 129 9.87 0.25 -2.69
N LEU A 130 9.73 -0.10 -3.96
CA LEU A 130 8.78 -1.12 -4.39
C LEU A 130 9.04 -2.48 -3.72
N SER A 131 10.31 -2.87 -3.59
CA SER A 131 10.71 -4.10 -2.89
C SER A 131 10.32 -4.12 -1.41
N GLU A 132 10.24 -2.97 -0.76
CA GLU A 132 9.86 -2.83 0.65
C GLU A 132 8.34 -2.86 0.83
N LEU A 133 7.58 -2.27 -0.10
CA LEU A 133 6.12 -2.41 -0.16
C LEU A 133 5.73 -3.88 -0.37
N VAL A 134 6.32 -4.51 -1.39
CA VAL A 134 6.10 -5.92 -1.70
C VAL A 134 6.61 -6.83 -0.59
N GLY A 135 7.72 -6.47 0.05
CA GLY A 135 8.29 -7.21 1.18
C GLY A 135 7.30 -7.38 2.33
N GLN A 136 6.45 -6.39 2.60
CA GLN A 136 5.39 -6.50 3.62
C GLN A 136 4.36 -7.59 3.28
N VAL A 137 4.05 -7.77 1.99
CA VAL A 137 3.14 -8.83 1.53
C VAL A 137 3.78 -10.20 1.72
N PHE A 138 5.07 -10.35 1.43
CA PHE A 138 5.78 -11.61 1.65
C PHE A 138 5.96 -11.93 3.13
N ALA A 139 6.28 -10.93 3.94
CA ALA A 139 6.33 -11.07 5.40
C ALA A 139 4.97 -11.54 5.93
N ALA A 140 3.87 -10.92 5.51
CA ALA A 140 2.53 -11.37 5.88
C ALA A 140 2.25 -12.81 5.43
N LYS A 141 2.57 -13.15 4.17
CA LYS A 141 2.39 -14.51 3.63
C LYS A 141 3.15 -15.57 4.42
N SER A 142 4.34 -15.25 4.94
CA SER A 142 5.15 -16.16 5.76
C SER A 142 4.57 -16.42 7.15
N LEU A 143 3.66 -15.54 7.61
CA LEU A 143 2.98 -15.65 8.90
C LEU A 143 1.61 -16.32 8.80
N LEU A 144 1.14 -16.65 7.59
CA LEU A 144 -0.17 -17.27 7.37
C LEU A 144 -0.17 -18.73 7.80
N ASP A 145 -1.25 -19.14 8.45
CA ASP A 145 -1.54 -20.56 8.65
C ASP A 145 -1.91 -21.23 7.30
N PRO A 146 -1.76 -22.57 7.16
CA PRO A 146 -1.95 -23.26 5.87
C PRO A 146 -3.32 -23.04 5.21
N ASP A 147 -4.38 -22.85 6.00
CA ASP A 147 -5.76 -22.60 5.61
C ASP A 147 -6.06 -21.11 5.40
N GLU A 148 -5.21 -20.22 5.89
CA GLU A 148 -5.36 -18.78 5.69
C GLU A 148 -4.97 -18.35 4.28
N ARG A 149 -5.68 -17.35 3.77
CA ARG A 149 -5.38 -16.70 2.50
C ARG A 149 -5.50 -15.19 2.69
N LEU A 150 -4.47 -14.46 2.29
CA LEU A 150 -4.54 -13.00 2.24
C LEU A 150 -5.58 -12.59 1.18
N THR A 151 -6.64 -11.91 1.59
CA THR A 151 -7.75 -11.52 0.69
C THR A 151 -7.80 -10.04 0.39
N ASN A 152 -7.25 -9.20 1.28
CA ASN A 152 -7.37 -7.75 1.22
C ASN A 152 -6.03 -7.08 1.55
N VAL A 153 -5.75 -5.95 0.90
CA VAL A 153 -4.60 -5.08 1.23
C VAL A 153 -5.09 -3.65 1.34
N VAL A 154 -4.72 -2.98 2.43
CA VAL A 154 -5.00 -1.55 2.64
C VAL A 154 -3.70 -0.80 2.90
N LEU A 155 -3.51 0.34 2.24
CA LEU A 155 -2.38 1.23 2.48
C LEU A 155 -2.79 2.25 3.55
N MET A 156 -2.89 1.77 4.79
CA MET A 156 -3.30 2.55 5.97
C MET A 156 -2.28 2.43 7.12
N GLY A 157 -1.06 1.97 6.82
CA GLY A 157 0.03 1.86 7.78
C GLY A 157 0.74 3.20 7.98
N MET A 158 2.07 3.16 8.04
CA MET A 158 2.88 4.36 8.17
C MET A 158 3.01 5.10 6.83
N GLY A 159 2.81 6.42 6.85
CA GLY A 159 3.01 7.29 5.70
C GLY A 159 1.72 7.72 4.99
N GLU A 160 1.84 8.74 4.15
CA GLU A 160 0.82 9.15 3.19
C GLU A 160 1.11 8.44 1.85
N PRO A 161 0.30 7.44 1.44
CA PRO A 161 0.55 6.67 0.23
C PRO A 161 0.71 7.53 -1.03
N LEU A 162 -0.11 8.58 -1.19
CA LEU A 162 -0.05 9.42 -2.39
C LEU A 162 1.16 10.37 -2.41
N SER A 163 1.92 10.49 -1.32
CA SER A 163 3.25 11.13 -1.32
C SER A 163 4.36 10.21 -1.82
N ASN A 164 4.09 8.90 -1.94
CA ASN A 164 4.95 7.89 -2.57
C ASN A 164 4.32 7.35 -3.85
N TYR A 165 3.75 8.26 -4.65
CA TYR A 165 2.79 7.93 -5.71
C TYR A 165 3.29 6.86 -6.69
N ASP A 166 4.48 7.03 -7.28
CA ASP A 166 4.92 6.14 -8.36
C ASP A 166 5.16 4.70 -7.86
N ASN A 167 5.73 4.53 -6.65
CA ASN A 167 5.89 3.20 -6.06
C ASN A 167 4.55 2.60 -5.64
N VAL A 168 3.65 3.41 -5.07
CA VAL A 168 2.30 2.95 -4.68
C VAL A 168 1.49 2.52 -5.90
N LEU A 169 1.53 3.27 -7.00
CA LEU A 169 0.83 2.89 -8.22
C LEU A 169 1.39 1.59 -8.81
N LYS A 170 2.73 1.45 -8.89
CA LYS A 170 3.36 0.18 -9.31
C LYS A 170 2.94 -0.98 -8.41
N PHE A 171 2.97 -0.77 -7.09
CA PHE A 171 2.59 -1.76 -6.10
C PHE A 171 1.14 -2.21 -6.23
N THR A 172 0.19 -1.28 -6.37
CA THR A 172 -1.23 -1.61 -6.58
C THR A 172 -1.46 -2.41 -7.86
N LYS A 173 -0.78 -2.06 -8.97
CA LYS A 173 -0.82 -2.83 -10.21
C LYS A 173 -0.36 -4.27 -9.98
N MET A 174 0.77 -4.46 -9.30
CA MET A 174 1.31 -5.79 -8.96
C MET A 174 0.38 -6.58 -8.02
N LEU A 175 -0.25 -5.93 -7.05
CA LEU A 175 -1.23 -6.57 -6.16
C LEU A 175 -2.39 -7.18 -6.96
N THR A 176 -2.82 -6.50 -8.03
CA THR A 176 -3.95 -6.94 -8.86
C THR A 176 -3.58 -7.83 -10.05
N ASP A 177 -2.29 -7.93 -10.38
CA ASP A 177 -1.81 -8.71 -11.51
C ASP A 177 -1.88 -10.22 -11.20
N GLY A 178 -2.59 -10.99 -12.04
CA GLY A 178 -2.74 -12.45 -11.91
C GLY A 178 -1.46 -13.27 -12.13
N GLN A 179 -0.41 -12.64 -12.64
CA GLN A 179 0.95 -13.20 -12.72
C GLN A 179 1.82 -12.84 -11.50
N ALA A 180 1.33 -11.96 -10.63
CA ALA A 180 1.92 -11.64 -9.34
C ALA A 180 0.96 -12.09 -8.20
N PHE A 181 0.30 -11.16 -7.52
CA PHE A 181 -0.51 -11.46 -6.33
C PHE A 181 -1.98 -11.79 -6.65
N GLY A 182 -2.52 -11.28 -7.76
CA GLY A 182 -3.83 -11.65 -8.28
C GLY A 182 -5.04 -11.27 -7.43
N LEU A 183 -4.95 -10.21 -6.62
CA LEU A 183 -6.09 -9.69 -5.86
C LEU A 183 -7.09 -8.95 -6.77
N SER A 184 -8.37 -8.98 -6.41
CA SER A 184 -9.35 -8.10 -7.07
C SER A 184 -9.05 -6.64 -6.73
N HIS A 185 -9.25 -5.72 -7.68
CA HIS A 185 -9.07 -4.28 -7.46
C HIS A 185 -9.93 -3.74 -6.30
N ASN A 186 -11.12 -4.30 -6.06
CA ASN A 186 -11.98 -3.94 -4.93
C ASN A 186 -11.50 -4.47 -3.56
N LYS A 187 -10.38 -5.21 -3.56
CA LYS A 187 -9.74 -5.74 -2.35
C LYS A 187 -8.43 -5.04 -2.03
N VAL A 188 -8.05 -4.07 -2.86
CA VAL A 188 -6.88 -3.21 -2.66
C VAL A 188 -7.40 -1.79 -2.43
N THR A 189 -7.11 -1.21 -1.27
CA THR A 189 -7.56 0.15 -0.92
C THR A 189 -6.37 1.04 -0.61
N VAL A 190 -6.27 2.18 -1.30
CA VAL A 190 -5.29 3.22 -0.99
C VAL A 190 -5.99 4.30 -0.16
N SER A 191 -5.50 4.58 1.04
CA SER A 191 -5.97 5.71 1.84
C SER A 191 -5.15 6.97 1.53
N THR A 192 -5.78 8.14 1.66
CA THR A 192 -5.10 9.44 1.60
C THR A 192 -5.70 10.44 2.57
N ALA A 193 -4.86 11.34 3.09
CA ALA A 193 -5.26 12.51 3.87
C ALA A 193 -5.81 13.67 3.00
N GLY A 194 -5.98 13.47 1.69
CA GLY A 194 -6.54 14.47 0.77
C GLY A 194 -5.48 15.29 0.03
N LEU A 195 -4.44 14.63 -0.49
CA LEU A 195 -3.53 15.25 -1.47
C LEU A 195 -4.24 15.37 -2.83
N VAL A 196 -5.05 16.41 -3.00
CA VAL A 196 -6.02 16.53 -4.11
C VAL A 196 -5.42 16.22 -5.50
N PRO A 197 -4.30 16.83 -5.94
CA PRO A 197 -3.75 16.54 -7.28
C PRO A 197 -3.32 15.07 -7.45
N ALA A 198 -2.79 14.45 -6.40
CA ALA A 198 -2.37 13.05 -6.44
C ALA A 198 -3.58 12.11 -6.35
N MET A 199 -4.64 12.52 -5.65
CA MET A 199 -5.89 11.79 -5.54
C MET A 199 -6.61 11.73 -6.89
N GLU A 200 -6.70 12.86 -7.60
CA GLU A 200 -7.26 12.94 -8.96
C GLU A 200 -6.47 12.04 -9.93
N ARG A 201 -5.13 12.16 -9.93
CA ARG A 201 -4.26 11.32 -10.74
C ARG A 201 -4.46 9.82 -10.44
N PHE A 202 -4.56 9.44 -9.16
CA PHE A 202 -4.78 8.04 -8.77
C PHE A 202 -6.13 7.51 -9.26
N MET A 203 -7.17 8.34 -9.16
CA MET A 203 -8.53 8.04 -9.60
C MET A 203 -8.59 7.81 -11.12
N GLU A 204 -7.76 8.51 -11.90
CA GLU A 204 -7.63 8.30 -13.35
C GLU A 204 -6.80 7.05 -13.69
N GLU A 205 -5.66 6.85 -13.03
CA GLU A 205 -4.65 5.83 -13.41
C GLU A 205 -4.88 4.44 -12.77
N SER A 206 -5.68 4.33 -11.71
CA SER A 206 -5.89 3.09 -10.95
C SER A 206 -7.36 2.67 -10.86
N ASN A 207 -7.59 1.35 -10.87
CA ASN A 207 -8.90 0.75 -10.60
C ASN A 207 -9.12 0.39 -9.12
N CYS A 208 -8.10 0.53 -8.27
CA CYS A 208 -8.19 0.14 -6.86
C CYS A 208 -9.12 1.08 -6.09
N SER A 209 -9.65 0.61 -4.96
CA SER A 209 -10.50 1.42 -4.11
C SER A 209 -9.72 2.58 -3.47
N LEU A 210 -10.40 3.70 -3.26
CA LEU A 210 -9.86 4.87 -2.57
C LEU A 210 -10.55 5.02 -1.21
N ALA A 211 -9.76 5.30 -0.18
CA ALA A 211 -10.25 5.79 1.10
C ALA A 211 -9.73 7.21 1.35
N VAL A 212 -10.56 8.08 1.91
CA VAL A 212 -10.18 9.46 2.24
C VAL A 212 -10.36 9.69 3.73
N SER A 213 -9.25 9.99 4.38
CA SER A 213 -9.18 10.43 5.77
C SER A 213 -9.66 11.88 5.89
N LEU A 214 -10.95 12.05 6.18
CA LEU A 214 -11.58 13.37 6.30
C LEU A 214 -11.46 13.91 7.72
N ASN A 215 -11.88 13.12 8.72
CA ASN A 215 -11.70 13.33 10.17
C ASN A 215 -12.21 14.67 10.76
N ALA A 216 -12.96 15.48 10.01
CA ALA A 216 -13.58 16.70 10.49
C ALA A 216 -14.66 17.16 9.50
N THR A 217 -15.60 18.00 9.97
CA THR A 217 -16.69 18.54 9.12
C THR A 217 -16.63 20.05 8.91
N THR A 218 -15.56 20.69 9.40
CA THR A 218 -15.28 22.12 9.27
C THR A 218 -13.77 22.31 9.13
N ASP A 219 -13.32 23.27 8.32
CA ASP A 219 -11.89 23.53 8.14
C ASP A 219 -11.18 23.93 9.43
N GLU A 220 -11.85 24.64 10.36
CA GLU A 220 -11.23 25.01 11.65
C GLU A 220 -10.81 23.77 12.47
N VAL A 221 -11.67 22.75 12.54
CA VAL A 221 -11.34 21.49 13.20
C VAL A 221 -10.30 20.73 12.39
N ARG A 222 -10.44 20.67 11.06
CA ARG A 222 -9.54 19.89 10.21
C ARG A 222 -8.13 20.48 10.18
N ASP A 223 -7.97 21.79 10.15
CA ASP A 223 -6.67 22.48 10.24
C ASP A 223 -5.92 22.17 11.54
N ARG A 224 -6.67 22.00 12.64
CA ARG A 224 -6.09 21.61 13.93
C ARG A 224 -5.67 20.15 13.93
N LEU A 225 -6.45 19.25 13.33
CA LEU A 225 -6.18 17.81 13.35
C LEU A 225 -5.21 17.34 12.25
N MET A 226 -5.35 17.88 11.05
CA MET A 226 -4.71 17.46 9.81
C MET A 226 -4.16 18.69 9.07
N PRO A 227 -2.89 19.08 9.30
CA PRO A 227 -2.30 20.29 8.72
C PRO A 227 -2.40 20.42 7.20
N ILE A 228 -2.51 19.30 6.48
CA ILE A 228 -2.71 19.28 5.03
C ILE A 228 -3.98 20.04 4.59
N ASN A 229 -4.98 20.18 5.46
CA ASN A 229 -6.20 20.92 5.17
C ASN A 229 -5.97 22.38 4.79
N LYS A 230 -4.92 23.01 5.35
CA LYS A 230 -4.55 24.38 5.01
C LYS A 230 -4.13 24.55 3.55
N LYS A 231 -3.67 23.45 2.94
CA LYS A 231 -3.27 23.40 1.52
C LYS A 231 -4.41 22.91 0.64
N TYR A 232 -5.18 21.94 1.12
CA TYR A 232 -6.33 21.35 0.42
C TYR A 232 -7.52 21.28 1.40
N PRO A 233 -8.34 22.34 1.47
CA PRO A 233 -9.49 22.41 2.36
C PRO A 233 -10.54 21.34 2.06
N ILE A 234 -11.50 21.19 2.96
CA ILE A 234 -12.55 20.16 2.85
C ILE A 234 -13.30 20.28 1.51
N ASP A 235 -13.64 21.50 1.07
CA ASP A 235 -14.43 21.72 -0.14
C ASP A 235 -13.71 21.24 -1.41
N GLU A 236 -12.40 21.45 -1.52
CA GLU A 236 -11.55 20.96 -2.61
C GLU A 236 -11.53 19.43 -2.62
N VAL A 237 -11.34 18.81 -1.45
CA VAL A 237 -11.35 17.34 -1.32
C VAL A 237 -12.70 16.77 -1.76
N ILE A 238 -13.81 17.33 -1.26
CA ILE A 238 -15.16 16.88 -1.62
C ILE A 238 -15.47 17.15 -3.09
N THR A 239 -15.01 18.27 -3.65
CA THR A 239 -15.19 18.61 -5.06
C THR A 239 -14.47 17.61 -5.96
N ALA A 240 -13.22 17.26 -5.65
CA ALA A 240 -12.48 16.23 -6.36
C ALA A 240 -13.16 14.85 -6.28
N LEU A 241 -13.70 14.49 -5.11
CA LEU A 241 -14.46 13.25 -4.94
C LEU A 241 -15.76 13.24 -5.76
N ARG A 242 -16.49 14.37 -5.85
CA ARG A 242 -17.69 14.47 -6.69
C ARG A 242 -17.38 14.47 -8.17
N ALA A 243 -16.26 15.07 -8.57
CA ALA A 243 -15.80 15.05 -9.96
C ALA A 243 -15.45 13.63 -10.40
N PHE A 244 -15.10 12.75 -9.46
CA PHE A 244 -14.91 11.34 -9.67
C PHE A 244 -16.24 10.58 -9.85
N GLN A 245 -16.94 10.84 -10.96
CA GLN A 245 -18.04 10.01 -11.46
C GLN A 245 -17.52 8.92 -12.40
N GLY A 246 -16.48 8.19 -11.97
CA GLY A 246 -15.80 7.17 -12.76
C GLY A 246 -16.72 6.04 -13.24
N THR A 247 -16.27 5.34 -14.29
CA THR A 247 -16.97 4.27 -15.02
C THR A 247 -17.22 3.00 -14.17
N GLY A 248 -18.18 3.07 -13.25
CA GLY A 248 -18.75 1.92 -12.55
C GLY A 248 -18.07 1.55 -11.21
N LYS A 249 -18.90 1.04 -10.29
CA LYS A 249 -18.65 0.27 -9.03
C LYS A 249 -17.44 0.58 -8.13
N ARG A 250 -16.66 1.63 -8.37
CA ARG A 250 -15.57 2.03 -7.47
C ARG A 250 -16.19 2.75 -6.28
N HIS A 251 -16.04 2.18 -5.09
CA HIS A 251 -16.51 2.79 -3.85
C HIS A 251 -15.40 3.64 -3.23
N VAL A 252 -15.71 4.90 -2.95
CA VAL A 252 -14.90 5.76 -2.08
C VAL A 252 -15.34 5.50 -0.65
N THR A 253 -14.38 5.22 0.23
CA THR A 253 -14.64 5.12 1.67
C THR A 253 -14.22 6.41 2.34
N ILE A 254 -15.09 6.97 3.18
CA ILE A 254 -14.71 8.12 4.03
C ILE A 254 -14.30 7.58 5.39
N GLU A 255 -13.07 7.88 5.79
CA GLU A 255 -12.53 7.55 7.10
C GLU A 255 -12.72 8.74 8.04
N TYR A 256 -13.25 8.45 9.23
CA TYR A 256 -13.57 9.44 10.23
C TYR A 256 -13.24 8.90 11.62
N VAL A 257 -12.09 9.30 12.15
CA VAL A 257 -11.70 8.99 13.54
C VAL A 257 -12.59 9.79 14.50
N MET A 258 -13.16 9.10 15.48
CA MET A 258 -14.01 9.71 16.50
C MET A 258 -13.14 10.15 17.68
N LEU A 259 -13.02 11.46 17.87
CA LEU A 259 -12.24 12.10 18.93
C LEU A 259 -13.21 12.81 19.87
N ARG A 260 -13.22 12.35 21.12
CA ARG A 260 -14.12 12.83 22.17
C ARG A 260 -14.05 14.35 22.31
N ASP A 261 -15.21 15.00 22.25
CA ASP A 261 -15.39 16.44 22.42
C ASP A 261 -14.66 17.29 21.36
N VAL A 262 -14.25 16.68 20.24
CA VAL A 262 -13.52 17.35 19.15
C VAL A 262 -14.28 17.29 17.84
N ASN A 263 -14.74 16.10 17.44
CA ASN A 263 -15.40 15.87 16.15
C ASN A 263 -16.50 14.79 16.21
N ASP A 264 -16.96 14.41 17.40
CA ASP A 264 -17.89 13.31 17.63
C ASP A 264 -19.31 13.75 18.01
N SER A 265 -19.66 15.02 17.80
CA SER A 265 -21.00 15.54 18.13
C SER A 265 -22.07 15.10 17.13
N LEU A 266 -23.34 15.13 17.53
CA LEU A 266 -24.46 14.89 16.59
C LEU A 266 -24.50 15.92 15.46
N ASP A 267 -24.06 17.15 15.71
CA ASP A 267 -24.00 18.19 14.68
C ASP A 267 -22.88 17.93 13.68
N ASP A 268 -21.76 17.35 14.10
CA ASP A 268 -20.75 16.81 13.18
C ASP A 268 -21.36 15.74 12.30
N GLY A 269 -22.09 14.78 12.88
CA GLY A 269 -22.78 13.74 12.11
C GLY A 269 -23.74 14.30 11.06
N ARG A 270 -24.52 15.33 11.41
CA ARG A 270 -25.43 16.01 10.46
C ARG A 270 -24.67 16.74 9.35
N ARG A 271 -23.60 17.48 9.68
CA ARG A 271 -22.75 18.17 8.69
C ARG A 271 -22.09 17.17 7.74
N LEU A 272 -21.55 16.08 8.27
CA LEU A 272 -20.93 15.03 7.47
C LEU A 272 -21.93 14.41 6.49
N ALA A 273 -23.12 14.05 6.97
CA ALA A 273 -24.17 13.48 6.14
C ALA A 273 -24.64 14.43 5.02
N LEU A 274 -24.70 15.74 5.29
CA LEU A 274 -25.03 16.75 4.28
C LEU A 274 -23.90 16.96 3.27
N MET A 275 -22.65 17.05 3.75
CA MET A 275 -21.46 17.27 2.94
C MET A 275 -21.23 16.14 1.93
N LEU A 276 -21.42 14.89 2.36
CA LEU A 276 -21.21 13.70 1.53
C LEU A 276 -22.38 13.40 0.58
N ARG A 277 -23.45 14.21 0.55
CA ARG A 277 -24.50 14.03 -0.45
C ARG A 277 -23.92 14.20 -1.86
N GLY A 278 -24.12 13.19 -2.70
CA GLY A 278 -23.68 13.19 -4.09
C GLY A 278 -22.21 12.81 -4.31
N VAL A 279 -21.52 12.38 -3.25
CA VAL A 279 -20.27 11.59 -3.31
C VAL A 279 -20.64 10.12 -3.32
#